data_AF-A0A7C5VJU6-F1
#
_entry.id   AF-A0A7C5VJU6-F1
#
_cell.length_a   1.000
_cell.length_b   1.000
_cell.length_c   1.000
_cell.angle_alpha   90.00
_cell.angle_beta   90.00
_cell.angle_gamma   90.00
#
_symmetry.space_group_name_H-M   'P 1'
#
loop_
_entity.id
_entity.type
_entity.pdbx_description
1 polymer ?
#
loop_
_entity_poly.entity_id
_entity_poly.type
_entity_poly.pdbx_seq_one_letter_code
_entity_poly.pdbx_strand_id
1 'polypeptide(L)'
;MAIATKPKPGFWAVLWDLLTTVDHKKIGLLYTVTAFFAFALAGVFSLLIRAQLAVPNNTLLTGEQYNQVLTLHGATMLFFFIIQAGLTGFGNFVVPLM
;
A
#
# COMPACT_ATOMS: atom_id res chain seq x y z
N MET A 1 22.73 -38.04 13.16
CA MET A 1 22.10 -37.35 12.01
C MET A 1 22.00 -35.87 12.37
N ALA A 2 22.87 -35.01 11.83
CA ALA A 2 22.79 -33.58 12.05
C ALA A 2 21.83 -32.97 11.01
N ILE A 3 20.77 -32.32 11.47
CA ILE A 3 19.83 -31.59 10.61
C ILE A 3 20.56 -30.33 10.15
N ALA A 4 20.96 -30.30 8.88
CA ALA A 4 21.54 -29.11 8.26
C ALA A 4 20.47 -28.01 8.17
N THR A 5 20.52 -27.02 9.06
CA THR A 5 19.66 -25.83 8.98
C THR A 5 20.11 -24.99 7.78
N LYS A 6 19.24 -24.84 6.78
CA LYS A 6 19.49 -24.00 5.61
C LYS A 6 19.85 -22.58 6.09
N PRO A 7 20.98 -21.99 5.67
CA PRO A 7 21.35 -20.65 6.09
C PRO A 7 20.26 -19.66 5.70
N LYS A 8 19.90 -18.75 6.62
CA LYS A 8 18.92 -17.70 6.33
C LYS A 8 19.45 -16.86 5.16
N PRO A 9 18.65 -16.64 4.11
CA PRO A 9 19.07 -15.79 3.01
C PRO A 9 19.39 -14.38 3.54
N GLY A 10 20.49 -13.79 3.08
CA GLY A 10 20.82 -12.40 3.42
C GLY A 10 19.78 -11.42 2.85
N PHE A 11 19.72 -10.21 3.40
CA PHE A 11 18.78 -9.17 2.95
C PHE A 11 18.79 -8.96 1.43
N TRP A 12 19.98 -8.88 0.83
CA TRP A 12 20.15 -8.71 -0.62
C TRP A 12 19.63 -9.89 -1.44
N ALA A 13 19.71 -11.10 -0.90
CA ALA A 13 19.17 -12.29 -1.56
C ALA A 13 17.64 -12.28 -1.57
N VAL A 14 17.01 -11.82 -0.47
CA VAL A 14 15.56 -11.65 -0.39
C VAL A 14 15.08 -10.55 -1.33
N LEU A 15 15.77 -9.41 -1.37
CA LEU A 15 15.42 -8.31 -2.27
C LEU A 15 15.49 -8.74 -3.74
N TRP A 16 16.56 -9.47 -4.12
CA TRP A 16 16.69 -10.00 -5.47
C TRP A 16 15.57 -10.98 -5.82
N ASP A 17 15.25 -11.91 -4.92
CA ASP A 17 14.14 -12.86 -5.09
C ASP A 17 12.79 -12.13 -5.26
N LEU A 18 12.51 -11.09 -4.47
CA LEU A 18 11.27 -10.32 -4.59
C LEU A 18 11.18 -9.50 -5.89
N LEU A 19 12.31 -9.01 -6.41
CA LEU A 19 12.33 -8.22 -7.64
C LEU A 19 12.22 -9.07 -8.91
N THR A 20 12.72 -10.31 -8.89
CA THR A 20 12.75 -11.19 -10.06
C THR A 20 11.76 -12.35 -9.98
N THR A 21 10.89 -12.40 -8.96
CA THR A 21 9.94 -13.50 -8.77
C THR A 21 8.84 -13.51 -9.83
N VAL A 22 8.44 -14.73 -10.23
CA VAL A 22 7.22 -14.99 -11.02
C VAL A 22 6.14 -15.73 -10.21
N ASP A 23 6.41 -16.02 -8.93
CA ASP A 23 5.44 -16.66 -8.04
C ASP A 23 4.28 -15.71 -7.71
N HIS A 24 3.07 -16.07 -8.14
CA HIS A 24 1.83 -15.31 -7.95
C HIS A 24 1.51 -15.04 -6.47
N LYS A 25 1.96 -15.90 -5.54
CA LYS A 25 1.77 -15.68 -4.09
C LYS A 25 2.65 -14.54 -3.59
N LYS A 26 3.92 -14.50 -4.02
CA LYS A 26 4.84 -13.42 -3.64
C LYS A 26 4.39 -12.09 -4.25
N ILE A 27 3.99 -12.10 -5.52
CA ILE A 27 3.46 -10.91 -6.21
C ILE A 27 2.18 -10.43 -5.53
N GLY A 28 1.23 -11.32 -5.24
CA GLY A 28 0.00 -10.97 -4.52
C GLY A 28 0.28 -10.33 -3.16
N LEU A 29 1.24 -10.87 -2.39
CA LEU A 29 1.64 -10.29 -1.12
C LEU A 29 2.27 -8.89 -1.27
N LEU A 30 3.12 -8.69 -2.29
CA LEU A 30 3.72 -7.38 -2.59
C LEU A 30 2.64 -6.33 -2.91
N TYR A 31 1.64 -6.69 -3.73
CA TYR A 31 0.50 -5.81 -4.02
C TYR A 31 -0.31 -5.50 -2.76
N THR A 32 -0.62 -6.50 -1.95
CA THR A 32 -1.37 -6.31 -0.70
C THR A 32 -0.63 -5.36 0.24
N VAL A 33 0.66 -5.59 0.52
CA VAL A 33 1.46 -4.73 1.41
C VAL A 33 1.52 -3.29 0.87
N THR A 34 1.76 -3.13 -0.43
CA THR A 34 1.83 -1.80 -1.07
C THR A 34 0.48 -1.07 -1.01
N ALA A 35 -0.63 -1.79 -1.22
CA ALA A 35 -1.96 -1.21 -1.17
C ALA A 35 -2.33 -0.74 0.25
N PHE A 36 -2.01 -1.53 1.28
CA PHE A 36 -2.24 -1.14 2.67
C PHE A 36 -1.33 0.01 3.12
N PHE A 37 -0.12 0.13 2.58
CA PHE A 37 0.70 1.31 2.75
C PHE A 37 0.05 2.55 2.13
N ALA A 38 -0.47 2.45 0.90
CA ALA A 38 -1.21 3.53 0.25
C ALA A 38 -2.48 3.92 1.02
N PHE A 39 -3.19 2.95 1.60
CA PHE A 39 -4.32 3.19 2.49
C PHE A 39 -3.93 4.02 3.72
N ALA A 40 -2.84 3.65 4.40
CA ALA A 40 -2.35 4.41 5.55
C ALA A 40 -1.99 5.85 5.16
N LEU A 41 -1.29 6.03 4.03
CA LEU A 41 -0.92 7.34 3.50
C LEU A 41 -2.16 8.19 3.17
N ALA A 42 -3.12 7.62 2.44
CA ALA A 42 -4.36 8.31 2.11
C ALA A 42 -5.23 8.57 3.36
N GLY A 43 -5.13 7.72 4.38
CA GLY A 43 -5.71 7.93 5.70
C GLY A 43 -5.17 9.18 6.36
N VAL A 44 -3.85 9.42 6.31
CA VAL A 44 -3.23 10.66 6.81
C VAL A 44 -3.77 11.88 6.06
N PHE A 45 -3.88 11.83 4.73
CA PHE A 45 -4.50 12.92 3.96
C PHE A 45 -5.95 13.18 4.39
N SER A 46 -6.73 12.12 4.66
CA SER A 46 -8.10 12.22 5.16
C SER A 46 -8.18 12.88 6.54
N LEU A 47 -7.19 12.62 7.41
CA LEU A 47 -7.09 13.28 8.71
C LEU A 47 -6.75 14.76 8.57
N LEU A 48 -5.88 15.15 7.62
CA LEU A 48 -5.58 16.56 7.34
C LEU A 48 -6.81 17.32 6.83
N ILE A 49 -7.60 16.71 5.93
CA ILE A 49 -8.86 17.27 5.44
C ILE A 49 -9.82 17.52 6.60
N ARG A 50 -10.00 16.52 7.48
CA ARG A 50 -10.86 16.65 8.67
C ARG A 50 -10.34 17.67 9.66
N ALA A 51 -9.02 17.75 9.87
CA ALA A 51 -8.41 18.74 10.74
C ALA A 51 -8.65 20.17 10.23
N GLN A 52 -8.54 20.40 8.90
CA GLN A 52 -8.87 21.69 8.30
C GLN A 52 -10.36 22.04 8.49
N LEU A 53 -11.27 21.08 8.35
CA LEU A 53 -12.72 21.29 8.47
C LEU A 53 -13.27 21.27 9.91
N ALA A 54 -12.42 21.07 10.93
CA ALA A 54 -12.87 20.90 12.31
C ALA A 54 -13.58 22.14 12.89
N VAL A 55 -13.21 23.34 12.42
CA VAL A 55 -13.79 24.63 12.84
C VAL A 55 -13.95 25.55 11.64
N PRO A 56 -14.92 26.48 11.64
CA PRO A 56 -15.03 27.49 10.58
C PRO A 56 -13.82 28.42 10.55
N ASN A 57 -13.48 28.93 9.35
CA ASN A 57 -12.37 29.86 9.12
C ASN A 57 -10.98 29.36 9.58
N ASN A 58 -10.77 28.05 9.59
CA ASN A 58 -9.47 27.45 9.93
C ASN A 58 -8.41 27.78 8.86
N THR A 59 -7.15 27.89 9.29
CA THR A 59 -6.01 28.31 8.44
C THR A 59 -4.92 27.23 8.34
N LEU A 60 -5.22 25.97 8.68
CA LEU A 60 -4.26 24.87 8.67
C LEU A 60 -3.79 24.51 7.25
N LEU A 61 -4.69 24.53 6.27
CA LEU A 61 -4.40 24.39 4.84
C LEU A 61 -4.91 25.62 4.08
N THR A 62 -4.08 26.15 3.19
CA THR A 62 -4.55 27.14 2.20
C THR A 62 -5.48 26.48 1.17
N GLY A 63 -6.28 27.28 0.44
CA GLY A 63 -7.26 26.74 -0.52
C GLY A 63 -6.64 25.81 -1.57
N GLU A 64 -5.46 26.16 -2.09
CA GLU A 64 -4.75 25.32 -3.05
C GLU A 64 -4.22 24.03 -2.41
N GLN A 65 -3.61 24.11 -1.22
CA GLN A 65 -3.12 22.93 -0.50
C GLN A 65 -4.25 21.96 -0.14
N TYR A 66 -5.42 22.48 0.25
CA TYR A 66 -6.60 21.66 0.52
C TYR A 66 -7.02 20.87 -0.72
N ASN A 67 -7.10 21.54 -1.88
CA ASN A 67 -7.48 20.90 -3.14
C ASN A 67 -6.46 19.83 -3.58
N GLN A 68 -5.17 20.07 -3.36
CA GLN A 68 -4.11 19.09 -3.63
C GLN A 68 -4.23 17.86 -2.72
N VAL A 69 -4.39 18.06 -1.41
CA VAL A 69 -4.55 16.96 -0.44
C VAL A 69 -5.84 16.17 -0.72
N LEU A 70 -6.94 16.83 -1.07
CA LEU A 70 -8.20 16.19 -1.44
C LEU A 70 -8.03 15.31 -2.70
N THR A 71 -7.38 15.86 -3.73
CA THR A 71 -7.12 15.14 -4.98
C THR A 71 -6.23 13.92 -4.74
N LEU A 72 -5.14 14.09 -3.98
CA LEU A 72 -4.24 13.01 -3.61
C LEU A 72 -4.94 11.95 -2.75
N HIS A 73 -5.76 12.34 -1.78
CA HIS A 73 -6.55 11.39 -0.98
C HIS A 73 -7.42 10.50 -1.88
N GLY A 74 -8.20 11.11 -2.78
CA GLY A 74 -9.08 10.38 -3.69
C GLY A 74 -8.31 9.48 -4.66
N ALA A 75 -7.30 10.02 -5.34
CA ALA A 75 -6.48 9.27 -6.29
C ALA A 75 -5.74 8.10 -5.61
N THR A 76 -5.15 8.33 -4.43
CA THR A 76 -4.46 7.28 -3.65
C THR A 76 -5.41 6.19 -3.19
N MET A 77 -6.60 6.53 -2.68
CA MET A 77 -7.59 5.52 -2.30
C MET A 77 -8.10 4.70 -3.49
N LEU A 78 -8.46 5.35 -4.60
CA LEU A 78 -9.09 4.68 -5.74
C LEU A 78 -8.10 3.85 -6.56
N PHE A 79 -6.94 4.41 -6.90
CA PHE A 79 -6.02 3.76 -7.84
C PHE A 79 -4.97 2.87 -7.15
N PHE A 80 -4.58 3.21 -5.92
CA PHE A 80 -3.47 2.54 -5.25
C PHE A 80 -3.90 1.66 -4.08
N PHE A 81 -5.08 1.89 -3.49
CA PHE A 81 -5.64 1.00 -2.47
C PHE A 81 -6.75 0.10 -3.00
N ILE A 82 -7.93 0.64 -3.35
CA ILE A 82 -9.14 -0.19 -3.48
C ILE A 82 -9.07 -1.18 -4.65
N ILE A 83 -8.61 -0.73 -5.82
CA ILE A 83 -8.44 -1.60 -6.98
C ILE A 83 -7.27 -2.58 -6.77
N GLN A 84 -6.19 -2.14 -6.12
CA GLN A 84 -5.01 -2.98 -5.95
C GLN A 84 -5.21 -4.05 -4.87
N ALA A 85 -5.70 -3.68 -3.69
CA ALA A 85 -5.92 -4.64 -2.61
C ALA A 85 -6.90 -5.75 -3.02
N GLY A 86 -8.05 -5.37 -3.59
CA GLY A 86 -9.11 -6.31 -3.98
C GLY A 86 -8.76 -7.15 -5.20
N LEU A 87 -8.30 -6.52 -6.28
CA LEU A 87 -8.12 -7.20 -7.56
C LEU A 87 -6.72 -7.78 -7.72
N THR A 88 -5.66 -7.00 -7.57
CA THR A 88 -4.29 -7.47 -7.85
C THR A 88 -3.62 -8.13 -6.65
N GLY A 89 -3.93 -7.73 -5.42
CA GLY A 89 -3.41 -8.34 -4.19
C GLY A 89 -4.05 -9.69 -3.93
N PHE A 90 -5.31 -9.68 -3.49
CA PHE A 90 -6.05 -10.91 -3.24
C PHE A 90 -6.26 -11.74 -4.50
N GLY A 91 -6.47 -11.12 -5.66
CA GLY A 91 -6.66 -11.88 -6.91
C GLY A 91 -5.42 -12.68 -7.29
N ASN A 92 -4.22 -12.10 -7.31
CA ASN A 92 -3.00 -12.87 -7.62
C ASN A 92 -2.72 -13.96 -6.58
N PHE A 93 -3.05 -13.73 -5.31
CA PHE A 93 -2.80 -14.72 -4.27
C PHE A 93 -3.82 -15.87 -4.29
N VAL A 94 -5.12 -15.57 -4.37
CA VAL A 94 -6.22 -16.51 -4.12
C VAL A 94 -6.74 -17.15 -5.41
N VAL A 95 -6.84 -16.42 -6.53
CA VAL A 95 -7.47 -16.93 -7.77
C VAL A 95 -6.75 -18.16 -8.36
N PRO A 96 -5.42 -18.26 -8.35
CA PRO A 96 -4.76 -19.49 -8.80
C PRO A 96 -4.81 -20.65 -7.79
N LEU A 97 -5.26 -20.39 -6.54
CA LEU A 97 -5.36 -21.41 -5.48
C LEU A 97 -6.77 -22.02 -5.36
N MET A 98 -7.81 -21.31 -5.82
CA MET A 98 -9.19 -21.82 -5.90
C MET A 98 -9.36 -22.80 -7.07
#